data_AF-A0A559UUD7-F1
#
_entry.id   AF-A0A559UUD7-F1
#
_cell.length_a   1.000
_cell.length_b   1.000
_cell.length_c   1.000
_cell.angle_alpha   90.00
_cell.angle_beta   90.00
_cell.angle_gamma   90.00
#
_symmetry.space_group_name_H-M   'P 1'
#
loop_
_entity.id
_entity.type
_entity.pdbx_description
1 polymer ?
#
loop_
_entity_poly.entity_id
_entity_poly.type
_entity_poly.pdbx_seq_one_letter_code
_entity_poly.pdbx_strand_id
1 'polypeptide(L)'
;MRVSKLPPYRLSDFRPQHVNLRDGEVPTLRCPECESWHSIKRSLLTPHYPQPGKRCSGSARHIVFDMTVEQWGAALVEGGLEAGARRSKQQFHKPAPPAGQPVHRMSHTAQMSPLERARQAIARHQADCKICSGGKRCRMPRILAQSEAGRAGLAALERALQAVARHRVACADCKNGQFCPMGFELAERMAWTEQTREDVVRRQVREQREEQSRERGRDRRIALRRASDWRRVERDVRRTDRERAQRPAGADCPNDHTNVPLEPIRF
;
A
#
# COMPACT_ATOMS: atom_id res chain seq x y z
N MET A 1 33.75 26.48 33.46
CA MET A 1 33.62 26.25 32.00
C MET A 1 33.83 27.58 31.29
N ARG A 2 34.83 27.71 30.39
CA ARG A 2 35.10 28.98 29.69
C ARG A 2 34.11 29.15 28.55
N VAL A 3 33.19 30.11 28.70
CA VAL A 3 32.23 30.53 27.67
C VAL A 3 32.98 31.29 26.57
N SER A 4 32.59 31.08 25.32
CA SER A 4 33.16 31.81 24.19
C SER A 4 32.77 33.30 24.26
N LYS A 5 33.69 34.19 23.95
CA LYS A 5 33.43 35.65 23.84
C LYS A 5 32.85 36.06 22.48
N LEU A 6 32.69 35.11 21.56
CA LEU A 6 32.13 35.35 20.25
C LEU A 6 30.63 35.74 20.34
N PRO A 7 30.11 36.49 19.36
CA PRO A 7 28.68 36.86 19.34
C PRO A 7 27.79 35.63 19.46
N PRO A 8 26.64 35.71 20.15
CA PRO A 8 25.75 34.57 20.31
C PRO A 8 25.19 34.10 18.95
N TYR A 9 24.85 32.82 18.87
CA TYR A 9 24.09 32.27 17.77
C TYR A 9 22.60 32.48 18.00
N ARG A 10 21.88 32.93 16.99
CA ARG A 10 20.41 32.93 16.98
C ARG A 10 19.93 31.67 16.27
N LEU A 11 18.90 31.01 16.78
CA LEU A 11 18.44 29.76 16.19
C LEU A 11 17.79 29.98 14.83
N SER A 12 17.12 31.12 14.63
CA SER A 12 16.53 31.49 13.33
C SER A 12 17.54 31.60 12.19
N ASP A 13 18.82 31.85 12.49
CA ASP A 13 19.87 32.00 11.47
C ASP A 13 20.28 30.66 10.85
N PHE A 14 19.91 29.55 11.49
CA PHE A 14 20.22 28.20 11.02
C PHE A 14 19.07 27.63 10.22
N ARG A 15 19.42 26.74 9.28
CA ARG A 15 18.42 25.93 8.59
C ARG A 15 17.64 25.11 9.63
N PRO A 16 16.32 24.94 9.49
CA PRO A 16 15.53 24.14 10.43
C PRO A 16 16.04 22.71 10.59
N GLN A 17 16.67 22.12 9.55
CA GLN A 17 17.27 20.78 9.62
C GLN A 17 18.62 20.72 10.35
N HIS A 18 19.20 21.87 10.70
CA HIS A 18 20.46 21.99 11.47
C HIS A 18 20.20 22.30 12.95
N VAL A 19 18.93 22.44 13.34
CA VAL A 19 18.49 22.64 14.72
C VAL A 19 17.51 21.53 15.06
N ASN A 20 17.61 20.95 16.25
CA ASN A 20 16.59 20.09 16.80
C ASN A 20 16.00 20.74 18.05
N LEU A 21 14.73 21.13 17.99
CA LEU A 21 13.95 21.68 19.11
C LEU A 21 12.76 20.79 19.45
N ARG A 22 12.78 19.51 19.03
CA ARG A 22 11.65 18.60 19.24
C ARG A 22 11.33 18.48 20.74
N ASP A 23 10.05 18.60 21.05
CA ASP A 23 9.58 18.46 22.42
C ASP A 23 9.93 17.07 22.99
N GLY A 24 10.35 17.04 24.26
CA GLY A 24 10.87 15.84 24.93
C GLY A 24 12.30 15.42 24.55
N GLU A 25 12.94 16.06 23.57
CA GLU A 25 14.35 15.79 23.22
C GLU A 25 15.28 16.91 23.71
N VAL A 26 16.55 16.58 23.94
CA VAL A 26 17.55 17.60 24.29
C VAL A 26 17.78 18.48 23.06
N PRO A 27 17.66 19.82 23.16
CA PRO A 27 17.91 20.69 22.03
C PRO A 27 19.32 20.49 21.49
N THR A 28 19.46 20.30 20.18
CA THR A 28 20.77 20.14 19.54
C THR A 28 20.93 21.09 18.36
N LEU A 29 22.18 21.45 18.08
CA LEU A 29 22.56 22.33 16.98
C LEU A 29 23.73 21.70 16.24
N ARG A 30 23.66 21.70 14.92
CA ARG A 30 24.80 21.41 14.06
C ARG A 30 25.72 22.62 14.06
N CYS A 31 26.90 22.49 14.66
CA CYS A 31 27.87 23.58 14.75
C CYS A 31 28.31 24.00 13.33
N PRO A 32 28.33 25.30 12.98
CA PRO A 32 28.71 25.76 11.64
C PRO A 32 30.22 25.61 11.38
N GLU A 33 31.03 25.50 12.43
CA GLU A 33 32.50 25.47 12.35
C GLU A 33 33.06 24.05 12.15
N CYS A 34 32.40 23.04 12.72
CA CYS A 34 32.84 21.64 12.63
C CYS A 34 31.79 20.69 12.05
N GLU A 35 30.64 21.24 11.64
CA GLU A 35 29.53 20.53 11.01
C GLU A 35 28.95 19.34 11.80
N SER A 36 29.28 19.25 13.08
CA SER A 36 28.91 18.13 13.95
C SER A 36 27.79 18.54 14.91
N TRP A 37 26.97 17.56 15.30
CA TRP A 37 25.81 17.76 16.16
C TRP A 37 26.21 17.81 17.63
N HIS A 38 25.81 18.87 18.31
CA HIS A 38 26.10 19.06 19.72
C HIS A 38 24.87 19.54 20.48
N SER A 39 24.73 19.09 21.73
CA SER A 39 23.62 19.50 22.60
C SER A 39 23.78 20.93 23.08
N ILE A 40 22.65 21.60 23.25
CA ILE A 40 22.55 22.91 23.88
C ILE A 40 22.17 22.68 25.34
N LYS A 41 22.99 23.17 26.26
CA LYS A 41 22.74 23.09 27.70
C LYS A 41 22.89 24.48 28.31
N ARG A 42 21.91 24.91 29.10
CA ARG A 42 21.92 26.24 29.75
C ARG A 42 22.19 27.37 28.74
N SER A 43 21.52 27.33 27.59
CA SER A 43 21.71 28.29 26.48
C SER A 43 23.13 28.36 25.92
N LEU A 44 23.93 27.29 26.07
CA LEU A 44 25.28 27.19 25.52
C LEU A 44 25.42 25.94 24.67
N LEU A 45 26.10 26.07 23.53
CA LEU A 45 26.53 24.91 22.75
C LEU A 45 27.59 24.12 23.53
N THR A 46 27.36 22.83 23.74
CA THR A 46 28.28 22.00 24.53
C THR A 46 29.70 22.04 23.95
N PRO A 47 30.76 22.12 24.79
CA PRO A 47 32.13 22.12 24.34
C PRO A 47 32.44 20.85 23.57
N HIS A 48 33.09 21.01 22.42
CA HIS A 48 33.39 19.90 21.54
C HIS A 48 34.75 20.09 20.87
N TYR A 49 35.35 18.95 20.53
CA TYR A 49 36.71 18.80 20.03
C TYR A 49 36.64 17.95 18.76
N PRO A 50 36.48 18.58 17.57
CA PRO A 50 36.39 17.83 16.32
C PRO A 50 37.67 17.04 16.00
N GLN A 51 38.79 17.44 16.62
CA GLN A 51 40.05 16.72 16.60
C GLN A 51 40.57 16.58 18.04
N PRO A 52 41.29 15.49 18.39
CA PRO A 52 41.89 15.33 19.70
C PRO A 52 42.76 16.55 20.07
N GLY A 53 42.54 17.12 21.26
CA GLY A 53 43.31 18.26 21.76
C GLY A 53 42.95 19.63 21.14
N LYS A 54 42.20 19.70 20.04
CA LYS A 54 41.81 20.96 19.40
C LYS A 54 40.34 21.30 19.64
N ARG A 55 40.10 22.31 20.46
CA ARG A 55 38.75 22.83 20.74
C ARG A 55 38.18 23.56 19.52
N CYS A 56 36.91 23.33 19.21
CA CYS A 56 36.25 24.08 18.13
C CYS A 56 36.04 25.55 18.52
N SER A 57 36.25 26.45 17.56
CA SER A 57 35.95 27.90 17.65
C SER A 57 34.50 28.17 18.06
N GLY A 58 33.55 27.38 17.54
CA GLY A 58 32.12 27.49 17.81
C GLY A 58 31.66 26.88 19.14
N SER A 59 32.57 26.26 19.90
CA SER A 59 32.23 25.56 21.15
C SER A 59 31.96 26.51 22.32
N ALA A 60 31.06 26.12 23.25
CA ALA A 60 30.62 26.95 24.37
C ALA A 60 30.15 28.36 23.97
N ARG A 61 29.56 28.47 22.78
CA ARG A 61 28.97 29.70 22.26
C ARG A 61 27.54 29.83 22.77
N HIS A 62 27.15 31.05 23.14
CA HIS A 62 25.81 31.32 23.65
C HIS A 62 24.78 31.18 22.53
N ILE A 63 23.62 30.62 22.86
CA ILE A 63 22.50 30.39 21.96
C ILE A 63 21.33 31.26 22.44
N VAL A 64 20.79 32.07 21.53
CA VAL A 64 19.54 32.80 21.71
C VAL A 64 18.43 31.98 21.09
N PHE A 65 17.46 31.60 21.91
CA PHE A 65 16.23 30.93 21.47
C PHE A 65 15.22 31.99 21.02
N ASP A 66 15.37 32.46 19.78
CA ASP A 66 14.52 33.49 19.18
C ASP A 66 13.39 32.94 18.31
N MET A 67 13.24 31.61 18.29
CA MET A 67 12.12 30.92 17.66
C MET A 67 11.56 29.86 18.61
N THR A 68 10.25 29.64 18.54
CA THR A 68 9.57 28.62 19.35
C THR A 68 9.68 27.23 18.70
N VAL A 69 9.34 26.19 19.47
CA VAL A 69 9.27 24.80 18.98
C VAL A 69 8.25 24.68 17.84
N GLU A 70 7.12 25.37 17.96
CA GLU A 70 6.05 25.39 16.96
C GLU A 70 6.51 26.09 15.67
N GLN A 71 7.18 27.23 15.80
CA GLN A 71 7.74 27.97 14.66
C GLN A 71 8.80 27.15 13.92
N TRP A 72 9.67 26.46 14.66
CA TRP A 72 10.65 25.54 14.08
C TRP A 72 9.98 24.33 13.40
N GLY A 73 8.98 23.74 14.04
CA GLY A 73 8.20 22.63 13.49
C GLY A 73 7.48 23.00 12.19
N ALA A 74 6.86 24.19 12.15
CA ALA A 74 6.23 24.73 10.96
C ALA A 74 7.24 24.90 9.81
N ALA A 75 8.41 25.48 10.09
CA ALA A 75 9.47 25.67 9.09
C ALA A 75 10.02 24.34 8.53
N LEU A 76 10.07 23.27 9.35
CA LEU A 76 10.43 21.93 8.88
C LEU A 76 9.39 21.32 7.94
N VAL A 77 8.10 21.48 8.27
CA VAL A 77 7.00 20.97 7.43
C VAL A 77 6.96 21.71 6.10
N GLU A 78 7.03 23.03 6.14
CA GLU A 78 7.03 23.88 4.93
C GLU A 78 8.21 23.54 4.00
N GLY A 79 9.42 23.44 4.52
CA GLY A 79 10.59 23.04 3.73
C GLY A 79 10.47 21.63 3.14
N GLY A 80 9.82 20.71 3.87
CA GLY A 80 9.50 19.37 3.36
C GLY A 80 8.49 19.38 2.22
N LEU A 81 7.44 20.20 2.33
CA LEU A 81 6.43 20.38 1.30
C LEU A 81 7.02 21.02 0.04
N GLU A 82 7.83 22.06 0.20
CA GLU A 82 8.49 22.75 -0.91
C GLU A 82 9.49 21.82 -1.64
N ALA A 83 10.32 21.09 -0.90
CA ALA A 83 11.23 20.10 -1.50
C ALA A 83 10.49 18.93 -2.15
N GLY A 84 9.32 18.57 -1.63
CA GLY A 84 8.39 17.62 -2.25
C GLY A 84 7.81 18.16 -3.56
N ALA A 85 7.39 19.43 -3.58
CA ALA A 85 6.81 20.09 -4.74
C ALA A 85 7.82 20.31 -5.88
N ARG A 86 9.09 20.63 -5.55
CA ARG A 86 10.17 20.79 -6.53
C ARG A 86 10.62 19.48 -7.18
N ARG A 87 10.36 18.34 -6.54
CA ARG A 87 10.57 17.03 -7.17
C ARG A 87 9.38 16.77 -8.08
N SER A 88 9.55 17.00 -9.38
CA SER A 88 8.56 16.55 -10.37
C SER A 88 8.29 15.06 -10.10
N LYS A 89 7.01 14.68 -10.03
CA LYS A 89 6.64 13.28 -9.84
C LYS A 89 7.29 12.50 -10.99
N GLN A 90 8.29 11.68 -10.69
CA GLN A 90 8.85 10.77 -11.67
C GLN A 90 7.70 9.87 -12.12
N GLN A 91 7.19 10.11 -13.33
CA GLN A 91 6.08 9.35 -13.89
C GLN A 91 6.63 7.97 -14.25
N PHE A 92 6.45 7.01 -13.35
CA PHE A 92 6.66 5.61 -13.67
C PHE A 92 5.53 5.17 -14.60
N HIS A 93 5.78 5.24 -15.91
CA HIS A 93 4.85 4.65 -16.88
C HIS A 93 4.91 3.13 -16.74
N LYS A 94 3.73 2.54 -16.49
CA LYS A 94 3.56 1.09 -16.64
C LYS A 94 3.92 0.75 -18.09
N PRO A 95 4.80 -0.24 -18.35
CA PRO A 95 5.05 -0.70 -19.70
C PRO A 95 3.73 -0.98 -20.40
N ALA A 96 3.56 -0.46 -21.61
CA ALA A 96 2.37 -0.74 -22.40
C ALA A 96 2.20 -2.28 -22.48
N PRO A 97 1.00 -2.81 -22.20
CA PRO A 97 0.76 -4.23 -22.40
C PRO A 97 1.06 -4.58 -23.86
N PRO A 98 1.56 -5.80 -24.15
CA PRO A 98 1.78 -6.23 -25.52
C PRO A 98 0.47 -6.06 -26.31
N ALA A 99 0.58 -5.50 -27.52
CA ALA A 99 -0.56 -5.35 -28.40
C ALA A 99 -1.24 -6.72 -28.57
N GLY A 100 -2.52 -6.80 -28.21
CA GLY A 100 -3.30 -8.01 -28.41
C GLY A 100 -3.33 -8.39 -29.89
N GLN A 101 -3.52 -9.68 -30.19
CA GLN A 101 -3.74 -10.09 -31.57
C GLN A 101 -4.96 -9.35 -32.14
N PRO A 102 -4.87 -8.78 -33.35
CA PRO A 102 -6.02 -8.18 -34.02
C PRO A 102 -7.15 -9.18 -34.17
N VAL A 103 -8.40 -8.75 -33.93
CA VAL A 103 -9.59 -9.63 -33.93
C VAL A 103 -9.65 -10.48 -35.20
N HIS A 104 -9.37 -9.90 -36.38
CA HIS A 104 -9.37 -10.61 -37.67
C HIS A 104 -8.34 -11.75 -37.80
N ARG A 105 -7.34 -11.83 -36.91
CA ARG A 105 -6.35 -12.93 -36.85
C ARG A 105 -6.69 -13.99 -35.80
N MET A 106 -7.69 -13.75 -34.95
CA MET A 106 -8.20 -14.76 -34.03
C MET A 106 -9.05 -15.77 -34.81
N SER A 107 -8.99 -17.06 -34.46
CA SER A 107 -9.93 -18.03 -35.01
C SER A 107 -11.37 -17.59 -34.71
N HIS A 108 -12.33 -17.89 -35.59
CA HIS A 108 -13.74 -17.54 -35.36
C HIS A 108 -14.26 -18.07 -34.00
N THR A 109 -13.73 -19.21 -33.54
CA THR A 109 -14.00 -19.76 -32.21
C THR A 109 -13.35 -18.99 -31.05
N ALA A 110 -12.25 -18.27 -31.28
CA ALA A 110 -11.64 -17.38 -30.30
C ALA A 110 -12.28 -15.98 -30.28
N GLN A 111 -13.01 -15.61 -31.34
CA GLN A 111 -13.78 -14.35 -31.43
C GLN A 111 -15.16 -14.46 -30.77
N MET A 112 -15.75 -15.66 -30.72
CA MET A 112 -17.07 -15.88 -30.13
C MET A 112 -17.02 -15.88 -28.60
N SER A 113 -18.05 -15.29 -28.00
CA SER A 113 -18.24 -15.36 -26.56
C SER A 113 -18.41 -16.82 -26.10
N PRO A 114 -18.03 -17.16 -24.86
CA PRO A 114 -18.25 -18.51 -24.32
C PRO A 114 -19.71 -18.98 -24.42
N LEU A 115 -20.67 -18.05 -24.34
CA LEU A 115 -22.09 -18.32 -24.51
C LEU A 115 -22.48 -18.63 -25.95
N GLU A 116 -21.94 -17.91 -26.94
CA GLU A 116 -22.15 -18.22 -28.36
C GLU A 116 -21.55 -19.58 -28.74
N ARG A 117 -20.35 -19.90 -28.22
CA ARG A 117 -19.76 -21.23 -28.39
C ARG A 117 -20.66 -22.32 -27.81
N ALA A 118 -21.20 -22.12 -26.61
CA ALA A 118 -22.14 -23.05 -25.99
C ALA A 118 -23.42 -23.21 -26.82
N ARG A 119 -24.03 -22.12 -27.29
CA ARG A 119 -25.21 -22.16 -28.18
C ARG A 119 -24.93 -22.95 -29.45
N GLN A 120 -23.80 -22.72 -30.09
CA GLN A 120 -23.45 -23.40 -31.35
C GLN A 120 -23.10 -24.88 -31.13
N ALA A 121 -22.49 -25.23 -30.00
CA ALA A 121 -22.27 -26.63 -29.60
C ALA A 121 -23.58 -27.37 -29.32
N ILE A 122 -24.52 -26.72 -28.62
CA ILE A 122 -25.86 -27.26 -28.38
C ILE A 122 -26.62 -27.45 -29.70
N ALA A 123 -26.61 -26.44 -30.57
CA ALA A 123 -27.31 -26.49 -31.86
C ALA A 123 -26.81 -27.64 -32.75
N ARG A 124 -25.48 -27.81 -32.85
CA ARG A 124 -24.87 -28.94 -33.56
C ARG A 124 -25.31 -30.29 -32.96
N HIS A 125 -25.27 -30.41 -31.63
CA HIS A 125 -25.75 -31.63 -30.97
C HIS A 125 -27.23 -31.91 -31.23
N GLN A 126 -28.08 -30.88 -31.20
CA GLN A 126 -29.52 -31.05 -31.41
C GLN A 126 -29.85 -31.48 -32.84
N ALA A 127 -29.08 -31.03 -33.83
CA ALA A 127 -29.23 -31.47 -35.22
C ALA A 127 -28.95 -32.98 -35.38
N ASP A 128 -27.93 -33.50 -34.68
CA ASP A 128 -27.47 -34.88 -34.86
C ASP A 128 -28.07 -35.87 -33.83
N CYS A 129 -28.69 -35.38 -32.76
CA CYS A 129 -29.18 -36.22 -31.66
C CYS A 129 -30.67 -36.60 -31.82
N LYS A 130 -30.92 -37.90 -32.03
CA LYS A 130 -32.28 -38.48 -32.11
C LYS A 130 -33.16 -38.25 -30.88
N ILE A 131 -32.57 -38.07 -29.70
CA ILE A 131 -33.30 -37.79 -28.46
C ILE A 131 -33.79 -36.34 -28.44
N CYS A 132 -32.95 -35.41 -28.90
CA CYS A 132 -33.29 -33.99 -28.98
C CYS A 132 -34.33 -33.73 -30.07
N SER A 133 -34.18 -34.35 -31.25
CA SER A 133 -35.14 -34.21 -32.35
C SER A 133 -36.52 -34.81 -32.03
N GLY A 134 -36.57 -35.82 -31.16
CA GLY A 134 -37.81 -36.40 -30.64
C GLY A 134 -38.47 -35.61 -29.50
N GLY A 135 -38.00 -34.40 -29.18
CA GLY A 135 -38.59 -33.53 -28.14
C GLY A 135 -38.39 -34.03 -26.69
N LYS A 136 -37.55 -35.04 -26.47
CA LYS A 136 -37.27 -35.60 -25.15
C LYS A 136 -36.13 -34.83 -24.46
N ARG A 137 -36.12 -34.81 -23.12
CA ARG A 137 -35.07 -34.12 -22.35
C ARG A 137 -33.73 -34.84 -22.47
N CYS A 138 -32.80 -34.25 -23.21
CA CYS A 138 -31.42 -34.71 -23.32
C CYS A 138 -30.51 -33.98 -22.30
N ARG A 139 -29.57 -34.69 -21.66
CA ARG A 139 -28.61 -34.11 -20.70
C ARG A 139 -27.40 -33.45 -21.39
N MET A 140 -27.09 -33.85 -22.63
CA MET A 140 -25.90 -33.38 -23.37
C MET A 140 -25.84 -31.87 -23.62
N PRO A 141 -26.95 -31.18 -23.96
CA PRO A 141 -26.94 -29.72 -24.06
C PRO A 141 -26.43 -29.02 -22.80
N ARG A 142 -26.76 -29.54 -21.61
CA ARG A 142 -26.29 -29.01 -20.33
C ARG A 142 -24.78 -29.24 -20.14
N ILE A 143 -24.28 -30.42 -20.52
CA ILE A 143 -22.86 -30.78 -20.42
C ILE A 143 -22.03 -29.91 -21.38
N LEU A 144 -22.50 -29.72 -22.62
CA LEU A 144 -21.84 -28.89 -23.63
C LEU A 144 -21.82 -27.40 -23.23
N ALA A 145 -22.91 -26.88 -22.66
CA ALA A 145 -22.90 -25.53 -22.09
C ALA A 145 -21.86 -25.39 -20.96
N GLN A 146 -21.73 -26.43 -20.12
CA GLN A 146 -20.78 -26.43 -19.02
C GLN A 146 -19.32 -26.50 -19.50
N SER A 147 -19.02 -27.26 -20.55
CA SER A 147 -17.67 -27.38 -21.10
C SER A 147 -17.23 -26.13 -21.85
N GLU A 148 -18.12 -25.50 -22.62
CA GLU A 148 -17.79 -24.34 -23.47
C GLU A 148 -17.79 -23.01 -22.72
N ALA A 149 -18.67 -22.87 -21.71
CA ALA A 149 -18.88 -21.62 -20.98
C ALA A 149 -18.51 -21.69 -19.48
N GLY A 150 -18.12 -22.87 -18.98
CA GLY A 150 -17.80 -23.08 -17.56
C GLY A 150 -19.04 -23.00 -16.64
N ARG A 151 -18.84 -23.20 -15.32
CA ARG A 151 -19.94 -23.10 -14.33
C ARG A 151 -20.63 -21.73 -14.33
N ALA A 152 -19.84 -20.67 -14.53
CA ALA A 152 -20.29 -19.29 -14.65
C ALA A 152 -21.21 -19.08 -15.85
N GLY A 153 -20.78 -19.51 -17.04
CA GLY A 153 -21.56 -19.38 -18.26
C GLY A 153 -22.83 -20.24 -18.27
N LEU A 154 -22.82 -21.40 -17.60
CA LEU A 154 -24.04 -22.20 -17.42
C LEU A 154 -25.05 -21.50 -16.51
N ALA A 155 -24.59 -20.84 -15.44
CA ALA A 155 -25.45 -20.07 -14.56
C ALA A 155 -26.02 -18.82 -15.27
N ALA A 156 -25.23 -18.16 -16.12
CA ALA A 156 -25.68 -17.05 -16.96
C ALA A 156 -26.72 -17.51 -18.00
N LEU A 157 -26.52 -18.67 -18.63
CA LEU A 157 -27.47 -19.27 -19.57
C LEU A 157 -28.79 -19.65 -18.87
N GLU A 158 -28.72 -20.32 -17.71
CA GLU A 158 -29.92 -20.69 -16.93
C GLU A 158 -30.73 -19.45 -16.53
N ARG A 159 -30.06 -18.37 -16.09
CA ARG A 159 -30.73 -17.10 -15.78
C ARG A 159 -31.35 -16.43 -16.99
N ALA A 160 -30.65 -16.41 -18.13
CA ALA A 160 -31.19 -15.88 -19.38
C ALA A 160 -32.45 -16.65 -19.81
N LEU A 161 -32.41 -17.98 -19.75
CA LEU A 161 -33.57 -18.84 -20.03
C LEU A 161 -34.72 -18.59 -19.05
N GLN A 162 -34.44 -18.39 -17.76
CA GLN A 162 -35.46 -18.10 -16.75
C GLN A 162 -36.06 -16.70 -16.89
N ALA A 163 -35.27 -15.71 -17.34
CA ALA A 163 -35.77 -14.38 -17.69
C ALA A 163 -36.69 -14.43 -18.93
N VAL A 164 -36.29 -15.16 -19.97
CA VAL A 164 -37.12 -15.41 -21.15
C VAL A 164 -38.39 -16.16 -20.79
N ALA A 165 -38.31 -17.19 -19.93
CA ALA A 165 -39.47 -17.93 -19.47
C ALA A 165 -40.47 -17.03 -18.74
N ARG A 166 -40.01 -16.12 -17.86
CA ARG A 166 -40.86 -15.12 -17.21
C ARG A 166 -41.49 -14.14 -18.21
N HIS A 167 -40.71 -13.68 -19.18
CA HIS A 167 -41.21 -12.80 -20.24
C HIS A 167 -42.31 -13.47 -21.09
N ARG A 168 -42.14 -14.76 -21.43
CA ARG A 168 -43.13 -15.54 -22.20
C ARG A 168 -44.50 -15.64 -21.52
N VAL A 169 -44.55 -15.61 -20.19
CA VAL A 169 -45.85 -15.63 -19.46
C VAL A 169 -46.65 -14.34 -19.69
N ALA A 170 -45.96 -13.20 -19.90
CA ALA A 170 -46.57 -11.89 -20.01
C ALA A 170 -46.67 -11.34 -21.45
N CYS A 171 -45.95 -11.92 -22.42
CA CYS A 171 -45.90 -11.44 -23.80
C CYS A 171 -46.75 -12.30 -24.76
N ALA A 172 -47.65 -11.67 -25.52
CA ALA A 172 -48.55 -12.35 -26.46
C ALA A 172 -47.81 -12.97 -27.65
N ASP A 173 -46.86 -12.26 -28.26
CA ASP A 173 -46.07 -12.76 -29.40
C ASP A 173 -45.26 -14.00 -29.01
N CYS A 174 -44.71 -13.99 -27.80
CA CYS A 174 -44.00 -15.11 -27.20
C CYS A 174 -44.89 -16.33 -26.92
N LYS A 175 -46.16 -16.13 -26.52
CA LYS A 175 -47.12 -17.23 -26.27
C LYS A 175 -47.46 -17.96 -27.56
N ASN A 176 -47.50 -17.24 -28.68
CA ASN A 176 -47.79 -17.79 -30.00
C ASN A 176 -46.55 -18.41 -30.67
N GLY A 177 -45.42 -18.49 -29.97
CA GLY A 177 -44.18 -19.05 -30.49
C GLY A 177 -43.46 -18.17 -31.53
N GLN A 178 -43.86 -16.90 -31.65
CA GLN A 178 -43.23 -15.96 -32.57
C GLN A 178 -41.95 -15.35 -31.97
N PHE A 179 -41.05 -14.88 -32.85
CA PHE A 179 -39.86 -14.16 -32.43
C PHE A 179 -40.24 -12.83 -31.77
N CYS A 180 -39.73 -12.60 -30.55
CA CYS A 180 -39.95 -11.36 -29.81
C CYS A 180 -38.60 -10.65 -29.58
N PRO A 181 -38.38 -9.46 -30.20
CA PRO A 181 -37.14 -8.70 -30.04
C PRO A 181 -36.82 -8.37 -28.58
N MET A 182 -37.85 -8.04 -27.79
CA MET A 182 -37.73 -7.73 -26.36
C MET A 182 -37.27 -8.93 -25.53
N GLY A 183 -37.77 -10.14 -25.87
CA GLY A 183 -37.33 -11.37 -25.24
C GLY A 183 -35.88 -11.74 -25.59
N PHE A 184 -35.46 -11.44 -26.82
CA PHE A 184 -34.10 -11.64 -27.30
C PHE A 184 -33.10 -10.69 -26.61
N GLU A 185 -33.37 -9.38 -26.60
CA GLU A 185 -32.55 -8.39 -25.89
C GLU A 185 -32.46 -8.68 -24.39
N LEU A 186 -33.55 -9.14 -23.76
CA LEU A 186 -33.53 -9.52 -22.34
C LEU A 186 -32.60 -10.70 -22.08
N ALA A 187 -32.59 -11.69 -22.98
CA ALA A 187 -31.68 -12.84 -22.88
C ALA A 187 -30.22 -12.43 -23.02
N GLU A 188 -29.91 -11.55 -23.98
CA GLU A 188 -28.57 -11.01 -24.19
C GLU A 188 -28.10 -10.15 -23.02
N ARG A 189 -28.95 -9.24 -22.52
CA ARG A 189 -28.63 -8.37 -21.39
C ARG A 189 -28.32 -9.17 -20.13
N MET A 190 -29.12 -10.19 -19.81
CA MET A 190 -28.91 -11.03 -18.63
C MET A 190 -27.68 -11.94 -18.75
N ALA A 191 -27.33 -12.35 -19.98
CA ALA A 191 -26.10 -13.07 -20.28
C ALA A 191 -24.85 -12.20 -20.10
N TRP A 192 -24.91 -10.92 -20.50
CA TRP A 192 -23.75 -10.02 -20.55
C TRP A 192 -23.42 -9.39 -19.19
N THR A 193 -24.42 -8.95 -18.41
CA THR A 193 -24.21 -8.14 -17.18
C THR A 193 -23.43 -8.85 -16.09
N GLU A 194 -23.56 -10.17 -15.97
CA GLU A 194 -22.87 -10.92 -14.91
C GLU A 194 -21.55 -11.54 -15.34
N GLN A 195 -21.38 -11.86 -16.63
CA GLN A 195 -20.07 -12.29 -17.14
C GLN A 195 -19.03 -11.19 -16.95
N THR A 196 -19.40 -9.93 -17.21
CA THR A 196 -18.57 -8.76 -16.87
C THR A 196 -18.33 -8.62 -15.37
N ARG A 197 -19.32 -8.92 -14.51
CA ARG A 197 -19.18 -8.79 -13.05
C ARG A 197 -18.24 -9.85 -12.47
N GLU A 198 -18.38 -11.10 -12.89
CA GLU A 198 -17.51 -12.19 -12.45
C GLU A 198 -16.07 -12.02 -12.94
N ASP A 199 -15.87 -11.55 -14.19
CA ASP A 199 -14.54 -11.29 -14.73
C ASP A 199 -13.87 -10.10 -14.03
N VAL A 200 -14.63 -9.04 -13.71
CA VAL A 200 -14.15 -7.93 -12.87
C VAL A 200 -13.76 -8.43 -11.47
N VAL A 201 -14.58 -9.27 -10.83
CA VAL A 201 -14.27 -9.84 -9.52
C VAL A 201 -13.01 -10.71 -9.56
N ARG A 202 -12.86 -11.58 -10.58
CA ARG A 202 -11.66 -12.41 -10.75
C ARG A 202 -10.41 -11.56 -10.95
N ARG A 203 -10.51 -10.51 -11.76
CA ARG A 203 -9.42 -9.56 -11.98
C ARG A 203 -9.04 -8.85 -10.68
N GLN A 204 -10.01 -8.35 -9.92
CA GLN A 204 -9.77 -7.71 -8.61
C GLN A 204 -9.10 -8.67 -7.62
N VAL A 205 -9.56 -9.93 -7.54
CA VAL A 205 -8.94 -10.94 -6.66
C VAL A 205 -7.49 -11.22 -7.06
N ARG A 206 -7.19 -11.27 -8.37
CA ARG A 206 -5.81 -11.44 -8.87
C ARG A 206 -4.93 -10.25 -8.49
N GLU A 207 -5.41 -9.03 -8.73
CA GLU A 207 -4.71 -7.79 -8.39
C GLU A 207 -4.46 -7.68 -6.88
N GLN A 208 -5.45 -8.04 -6.04
CA GLN A 208 -5.28 -8.08 -4.58
C GLN A 208 -4.22 -9.11 -4.14
N ARG A 209 -4.22 -10.32 -4.72
CA ARG A 209 -3.21 -11.34 -4.42
C ARG A 209 -1.81 -10.89 -4.83
N GLU A 210 -1.68 -10.25 -5.99
CA GLU A 210 -0.40 -9.68 -6.45
C GLU A 210 0.09 -8.59 -5.49
N GLU A 211 -0.77 -7.68 -5.04
CA GLU A 211 -0.39 -6.64 -4.07
C GLU A 211 0.01 -7.22 -2.71
N GLN A 212 -0.76 -8.17 -2.17
CA GLN A 212 -0.39 -8.87 -0.93
C GLN A 212 0.95 -9.60 -1.06
N SER A 213 1.25 -10.17 -2.22
CA SER A 213 2.55 -10.81 -2.46
C SER A 213 3.69 -9.80 -2.46
N ARG A 214 3.49 -8.62 -3.08
CA ARG A 214 4.46 -7.51 -3.06
C ARG A 214 4.69 -6.98 -1.65
N GLU A 215 3.63 -6.82 -0.85
CA GLU A 215 3.69 -6.38 0.54
C GLU A 215 4.48 -7.37 1.39
N ARG A 216 4.15 -8.66 1.36
CA ARG A 216 4.92 -9.71 2.05
C ARG A 216 6.39 -9.71 1.62
N GLY A 217 6.66 -9.47 0.34
CA GLY A 217 8.02 -9.33 -0.18
C GLY A 217 8.76 -8.13 0.39
N ARG A 218 8.10 -6.97 0.57
CA ARG A 218 8.66 -5.78 1.23
C ARG A 218 8.96 -6.06 2.70
N ASP A 219 8.02 -6.65 3.42
CA ASP A 219 8.15 -6.97 4.85
C ASP A 219 9.30 -7.94 5.09
N ARG A 220 9.41 -8.98 4.25
CA ARG A 220 10.52 -9.93 4.31
C ARG A 220 11.87 -9.23 4.13
N ARG A 221 11.99 -8.30 3.16
CA ARG A 221 13.23 -7.53 2.96
C ARG A 221 13.55 -6.64 4.15
N ILE A 222 12.54 -5.97 4.73
CA ILE A 222 12.71 -5.13 5.92
C ILE A 222 13.15 -5.98 7.11
N ALA A 223 12.51 -7.14 7.33
CA ALA A 223 12.87 -8.07 8.41
C ALA A 223 14.31 -8.58 8.27
N LEU A 224 14.72 -8.96 7.05
CA LEU A 224 16.10 -9.38 6.78
C LEU A 224 17.12 -8.26 7.05
N ARG A 225 16.80 -7.02 6.64
CA ARG A 225 17.64 -5.85 6.93
C ARG A 225 17.75 -5.62 8.44
N ARG A 226 16.63 -5.58 9.16
CA ARG A 226 16.60 -5.44 10.63
C ARG A 226 17.41 -6.53 11.33
N ALA A 227 17.30 -7.78 10.90
CA ALA A 227 18.09 -8.88 11.47
C ALA A 227 19.60 -8.71 11.20
N SER A 228 19.97 -8.21 10.02
CA SER A 228 21.36 -7.88 9.69
C SER A 228 21.88 -6.72 10.56
N ASP A 229 21.10 -5.66 10.68
CA ASP A 229 21.45 -4.49 11.50
C ASP A 229 21.60 -4.89 12.97
N TRP A 230 20.71 -5.74 13.49
CA TRP A 230 20.77 -6.26 14.85
C TRP A 230 22.02 -7.10 15.10
N ARG A 231 22.36 -8.03 14.20
CA ARG A 231 23.60 -8.82 14.31
C ARG A 231 24.86 -7.94 14.36
N ARG A 232 24.86 -6.80 13.67
CA ARG A 232 25.98 -5.86 13.68
C ARG A 232 26.19 -5.23 15.05
N VAL A 233 25.11 -4.94 15.79
CA VAL A 233 25.16 -4.27 17.10
C VAL A 233 25.05 -5.24 18.28
N GLU A 234 24.72 -6.51 18.04
CA GLU A 234 24.45 -7.51 19.09
C GLU A 234 25.58 -7.62 20.12
N ARG A 235 26.83 -7.60 19.66
CA ARG A 235 28.00 -7.68 20.56
C ARG A 235 28.09 -6.47 21.48
N ASP A 236 27.87 -5.27 20.95
CA ASP A 236 27.91 -4.03 21.73
C ASP A 236 26.76 -3.98 22.73
N VAL A 237 25.55 -4.36 22.31
CA VAL A 237 24.38 -4.47 23.20
C VAL A 237 24.66 -5.46 24.34
N ARG A 238 25.14 -6.67 24.04
CA ARG A 238 25.48 -7.67 25.06
C ARG A 238 26.58 -7.19 26.02
N ARG A 239 27.57 -6.43 25.53
CA ARG A 239 28.61 -5.82 26.38
C ARG A 239 27.97 -4.82 27.35
N THR A 240 27.17 -3.90 26.83
CA THR A 240 26.48 -2.89 27.64
C THR A 240 25.52 -3.52 28.65
N ASP A 241 24.82 -4.60 28.29
CA ASP A 241 23.96 -5.33 29.21
C ASP A 241 24.75 -6.01 30.34
N ARG A 242 25.92 -6.59 30.05
CA ARG A 242 26.82 -7.14 31.08
C ARG A 242 27.35 -6.06 32.01
N GLU A 243 27.78 -4.93 31.46
CA GLU A 243 28.23 -3.77 32.25
C GLU A 243 27.11 -3.28 33.16
N ARG A 244 25.86 -3.24 32.68
CA ARG A 244 24.69 -2.88 33.49
C ARG A 244 24.43 -3.90 34.59
N ALA A 245 24.51 -5.20 34.29
CA ALA A 245 24.27 -6.27 35.26
C ALA A 245 25.33 -6.35 36.37
N GLN A 246 26.56 -5.90 36.09
CA GLN A 246 27.66 -5.87 37.07
C GLN A 246 27.65 -4.60 37.93
N ARG A 247 26.70 -3.68 37.74
CA ARG A 247 26.58 -2.52 38.60
C ARG A 247 26.14 -2.94 40.01
N PRO A 248 26.87 -2.53 41.06
CA PRO A 248 26.46 -2.78 42.44
C PRO A 248 25.07 -2.19 42.71
N ALA A 249 24.23 -2.92 43.45
CA ALA A 249 23.00 -2.36 44.00
C ALA A 249 23.39 -1.20 44.94
N GLY A 250 23.07 0.03 44.53
CA GLY A 250 23.42 1.26 45.25
C GLY A 250 24.48 2.16 44.59
N ALA A 251 25.07 1.76 43.46
CA ALA A 251 25.84 2.70 42.63
C ALA A 251 24.87 3.55 41.81
N ASP A 252 24.87 4.86 42.02
CA ASP A 252 23.96 5.86 41.41
C ASP A 252 23.57 5.49 39.98
N CYS A 253 22.35 4.96 39.85
CA CYS A 253 21.73 4.73 38.56
C CYS A 253 21.45 6.11 37.95
N PRO A 254 21.94 6.44 36.74
CA PRO A 254 21.65 7.71 36.06
C PRO A 254 20.16 7.91 35.71
N ASN A 255 19.35 6.92 36.02
CA ASN A 255 17.91 6.94 35.99
C ASN A 255 17.40 7.48 37.34
N ASP A 256 17.85 8.67 37.70
CA ASP A 256 17.23 9.50 38.73
C ASP A 256 15.99 10.16 38.09
N HIS A 257 15.05 9.33 37.64
CA HIS A 257 13.70 9.81 37.38
C HIS A 257 12.99 9.78 38.72
N THR A 258 12.64 10.98 39.20
CA THR A 258 11.73 11.19 40.32
C THR A 258 10.61 10.15 40.27
N ASN A 259 10.53 9.30 41.29
CA ASN A 259 9.41 8.36 41.45
C ASN A 259 8.11 9.17 41.34
N VAL A 260 7.39 9.00 40.23
CA VAL A 260 6.10 9.65 40.04
C VAL A 260 5.14 8.94 41.00
N PRO A 261 4.48 9.64 41.94
CA PRO A 261 3.54 9.01 42.85
C PRO A 261 2.42 8.33 42.06
N LEU A 262 2.21 7.03 42.30
CA LEU A 262 1.17 6.23 41.65
C LEU A 262 -0.22 6.42 42.29
N GLU A 263 -0.36 7.32 43.27
CA GLU A 263 -1.67 7.57 43.87
C GLU A 263 -2.48 8.56 43.02
N PRO A 264 -3.72 8.20 42.64
CA PRO A 264 -4.58 9.09 41.87
C PRO A 264 -4.99 10.28 42.74
N ILE A 265 -4.73 11.49 42.23
CA ILE A 265 -5.19 12.75 42.82
C ILE A 265 -6.72 12.71 42.86
N ARG A 266 -7.30 12.61 44.06
CA ARG A 266 -8.74 12.73 44.27
C ARG A 266 -9.07 14.23 44.35
N PHE A 267 -9.95 14.66 43.45
CA PHE A 267 -10.58 15.98 43.47
C PHE A 267 -11.76 16.02 44.44
#